data_AF-A0A931VM64-F1
#
_entry.id   AF-A0A931VM64-F1
#
_cell.length_a   1.000
_cell.length_b   1.000
_cell.length_c   1.000
_cell.angle_alpha   90.00
_cell.angle_beta   90.00
_cell.angle_gamma   90.00
#
_symmetry.space_group_name_H-M   'P 1'
#
loop_
_entity.id
_entity.type
_entity.pdbx_description
1 polymer ?
#
loop_
_entity_poly.entity_id
_entity_poly.type
_entity_poly.pdbx_seq_one_letter_code
_entity_poly.pdbx_strand_id
1 'polypeptide(L)'
;MYKQNNVSLETLKFKARDLAENGEDPTEIINPYYCLKKYIKFNPELRPLLQLCTIRAHEKSKENDAAYDFAVHALIWEPAIKFFAIDGRAYCPSIPIYQWEKMNEKPRGEKDRRVLEECFLVMENLGLLWMPQRSIAIA
;
A
#
# COMPACT_ATOMS: atom_id res chain seq x y z
N MET A 1 7.61 7.60 31.93
CA MET A 1 7.55 6.21 31.39
C MET A 1 6.34 6.10 30.49
N TYR A 2 6.53 5.98 29.18
CA TYR A 2 5.42 5.71 28.25
C TYR A 2 4.90 4.29 28.52
N LYS A 3 3.62 4.18 28.91
CA LYS A 3 2.92 2.88 29.00
C LYS A 3 2.86 2.31 27.59
N GLN A 4 3.56 1.20 27.34
CA GLN A 4 3.27 0.33 26.20
C GLN A 4 1.81 -0.10 26.34
N ASN A 5 0.93 0.47 25.52
CA ASN A 5 -0.42 -0.04 25.36
C ASN A 5 -0.29 -1.47 24.83
N ASN A 6 -0.48 -2.45 25.72
CA ASN A 6 -0.69 -3.86 25.38
C ASN A 6 -2.05 -3.97 24.67
N VAL A 7 -2.16 -3.46 23.46
CA VAL A 7 -3.29 -3.76 22.58
C VAL A 7 -3.14 -5.24 22.21
N SER A 8 -4.11 -6.06 22.58
CA SER A 8 -4.07 -7.48 22.27
C SER A 8 -4.11 -7.69 20.75
N LEU A 9 -3.50 -8.78 20.29
CA LEU A 9 -3.51 -9.15 18.87
C LEU A 9 -4.94 -9.27 18.32
N GLU A 10 -5.88 -9.75 19.15
CA GLU A 10 -7.29 -9.85 18.78
C GLU A 10 -7.93 -8.48 18.55
N THR A 11 -7.65 -7.49 19.41
CA THR A 11 -8.13 -6.12 19.20
C THR A 11 -7.56 -5.52 17.92
N LEU A 12 -6.30 -5.80 17.59
CA LEU A 12 -5.70 -5.36 16.33
C LEU A 12 -6.35 -6.04 15.12
N LYS A 13 -6.62 -7.35 15.20
CA LYS A 13 -7.34 -8.10 14.15
C LYS A 13 -8.74 -7.55 13.93
N PHE A 14 -9.49 -7.30 15.02
CA PHE A 14 -10.83 -6.74 14.95
C PHE A 14 -10.83 -5.37 14.27
N LYS A 15 -9.97 -4.44 14.73
CA LYS A 15 -9.89 -3.10 14.18
C LYS A 15 -9.47 -3.09 12.70
N ALA A 16 -8.51 -3.92 12.33
CA ALA A 16 -8.07 -4.00 10.94
C ALA A 16 -9.15 -4.62 10.03
N ARG A 17 -9.96 -5.55 10.54
CA ARG A 17 -11.13 -6.07 9.80
C ARG A 17 -12.19 -5.00 9.60
N ASP A 18 -12.54 -4.28 10.67
CA ASP A 18 -13.49 -3.18 10.58
C ASP A 18 -13.04 -2.11 9.57
N LEU A 19 -11.76 -1.72 9.57
CA LEU A 19 -11.23 -0.78 8.59
C LEU A 19 -11.19 -1.35 7.16
N ALA A 20 -10.95 -2.65 7.00
CA ALA A 20 -10.99 -3.29 5.69
C ALA A 20 -12.41 -3.34 5.10
N GLU A 21 -13.43 -3.47 5.94
CA GLU A 21 -14.84 -3.58 5.53
C GLU A 21 -15.51 -2.20 5.41
N ASN A 22 -15.29 -1.32 6.39
CA ASN A 22 -16.06 -0.09 6.59
C ASN A 22 -15.23 1.19 6.44
N GLY A 23 -13.90 1.10 6.35
CA GLY A 23 -13.05 2.29 6.31
C GLY A 23 -13.33 3.20 5.12
N GLU A 24 -13.27 4.51 5.36
CA GLU A 24 -13.52 5.56 4.36
C GLU A 24 -12.27 6.38 4.03
N ASP A 25 -11.40 6.66 5.02
CA ASP A 25 -10.13 7.35 4.80
C ASP A 25 -9.00 6.32 4.57
N PRO A 26 -8.36 6.28 3.38
CA PRO A 26 -7.17 5.49 3.10
C PRO A 26 -6.09 5.65 4.16
N THR A 27 -5.87 6.87 4.68
CA THR A 27 -4.85 7.13 5.69
C THR A 27 -5.13 6.32 6.95
N GLU A 28 -6.39 6.29 7.39
CA GLU A 28 -6.82 5.51 8.55
C GLU A 28 -6.82 4.00 8.28
N ILE A 29 -7.21 3.57 7.07
CA ILE A 29 -7.22 2.16 6.66
C ILE A 29 -5.79 1.59 6.59
N ILE A 30 -4.82 2.39 6.15
CA ILE A 30 -3.41 1.98 6.06
C ILE A 30 -2.68 2.22 7.38
N ASN A 31 -3.20 3.02 8.31
CA ASN A 31 -2.59 3.18 9.64
C ASN A 31 -2.38 1.83 10.38
N PRO A 32 -3.33 0.86 10.32
CA PRO A 32 -3.10 -0.52 10.69
C PRO A 32 -1.85 -1.15 10.06
N TYR A 33 -1.40 -0.80 8.86
CA TYR A 33 -0.14 -1.29 8.32
C TYR A 33 1.03 -0.97 9.25
N TYR A 34 1.12 0.21 9.84
CA TYR A 34 2.21 0.54 10.78
C TYR A 34 2.14 -0.27 12.08
N CYS A 35 0.92 -0.48 12.58
CA CYS A 35 0.69 -1.29 13.76
C CYS A 35 0.95 -2.78 13.46
N LEU A 36 0.38 -3.31 12.39
CA LEU A 36 0.44 -4.71 11.95
C LEU A 36 1.80 -5.10 11.38
N LYS A 37 2.53 -4.23 10.67
CA LYS A 37 3.86 -4.53 10.10
C LYS A 37 4.84 -5.02 11.17
N LYS A 38 4.77 -4.44 12.38
CA LYS A 38 5.56 -4.87 13.55
C LYS A 38 5.20 -6.28 14.01
N TYR A 39 3.94 -6.68 13.87
CA TYR A 39 3.42 -7.98 14.32
C TYR A 39 3.38 -9.04 13.21
N ILE A 40 3.33 -8.67 11.93
CA ILE A 40 3.26 -9.59 10.78
C ILE A 40 4.47 -10.52 10.73
N LYS A 41 5.64 -10.05 11.17
CA LYS A 41 6.84 -10.91 11.28
C LYS A 41 6.61 -12.10 12.21
N PHE A 42 5.85 -11.90 13.28
CA PHE A 42 5.58 -12.90 14.32
C PHE A 42 4.21 -13.57 14.16
N ASN A 43 3.31 -12.97 13.37
CA ASN A 43 1.92 -13.38 13.18
C ASN A 43 1.57 -13.31 11.68
N PRO A 44 2.07 -14.27 10.86
CA PRO A 44 1.87 -14.27 9.42
C PRO A 44 0.39 -14.41 9.02
N GLU A 45 -0.48 -14.87 9.92
CA GLU A 45 -1.93 -14.94 9.71
C GLU A 45 -2.60 -13.55 9.60
N LEU A 46 -1.88 -12.47 9.91
CA LEU A 46 -2.33 -11.10 9.66
C LEU A 46 -2.20 -10.67 8.20
N ARG A 47 -1.47 -11.43 7.36
CA ARG A 47 -1.22 -11.07 5.96
C ARG A 47 -2.50 -10.90 5.12
N PRO A 48 -3.48 -11.84 5.17
CA PRO A 48 -4.72 -11.67 4.40
C PRO A 48 -5.50 -10.42 4.81
N LEU A 49 -5.47 -10.11 6.11
CA LEU A 49 -6.14 -8.92 6.63
C LEU A 49 -5.49 -7.63 6.14
N LEU A 50 -4.15 -7.59 6.14
CA LEU A 50 -3.44 -6.46 5.58
C LEU A 50 -3.72 -6.31 4.08
N GLN A 51 -3.85 -7.41 3.33
CA GLN A 51 -4.20 -7.38 1.91
C GLN A 51 -5.56 -6.73 1.68
N LEU A 52 -6.56 -7.08 2.49
CA LEU A 52 -7.88 -6.45 2.44
C LEU A 52 -7.81 -4.96 2.74
N CYS A 53 -7.08 -4.55 3.79
CA CYS A 53 -6.87 -3.12 4.08
C CYS A 53 -6.20 -2.39 2.91
N THR A 54 -5.18 -2.98 2.27
CA THR A 54 -4.50 -2.37 1.12
C THR A 54 -5.42 -2.19 -0.08
N ILE A 55 -6.26 -3.19 -0.38
CA ILE A 55 -7.27 -3.10 -1.45
C ILE A 55 -8.28 -2.01 -1.13
N ARG A 56 -8.84 -2.00 0.10
CA ARG A 56 -9.82 -1.02 0.53
C ARG A 56 -9.28 0.41 0.49
N ALA A 57 -8.07 0.61 0.99
CA ALA A 57 -7.40 1.91 0.93
C ALA A 57 -7.17 2.38 -0.51
N HIS A 58 -6.81 1.46 -1.41
CA HIS A 58 -6.67 1.78 -2.83
C HIS A 58 -8.01 2.20 -3.45
N GLU A 59 -9.10 1.46 -3.21
CA GLU A 59 -10.44 1.82 -3.69
C GLU A 59 -10.83 3.24 -3.24
N LYS A 60 -10.66 3.52 -1.95
CA LYS A 60 -10.93 4.85 -1.39
C LYS A 60 -10.01 5.94 -1.95
N SER A 61 -8.75 5.62 -2.24
CA SER A 61 -7.84 6.58 -2.89
C SER A 61 -8.26 6.91 -4.33
N LYS A 62 -8.91 5.97 -5.03
CA LYS A 62 -9.43 6.16 -6.38
C LYS A 62 -10.75 6.93 -6.41
N GLU A 63 -11.66 6.63 -5.49
CA GLU A 63 -12.93 7.35 -5.36
C GLU A 63 -12.70 8.86 -5.12
N ASN A 64 -11.63 9.18 -4.38
CA ASN A 64 -11.30 10.53 -3.95
C ASN A 64 -10.13 11.15 -4.74
N ASP A 65 -9.94 10.77 -6.02
CA ASP A 65 -8.84 10.95 -7.01
C ASP A 65 -7.90 12.20 -6.90
N ALA A 66 -8.22 13.22 -6.09
CA ALA A 66 -7.47 14.44 -5.86
C ALA A 66 -7.09 14.75 -4.39
N ALA A 67 -7.54 13.98 -3.40
CA ALA A 67 -7.43 14.37 -1.97
C ALA A 67 -6.13 13.93 -1.29
N TYR A 68 -5.46 12.90 -1.79
CA TYR A 68 -4.34 12.27 -1.10
C TYR A 68 -2.99 12.63 -1.71
N ASP A 69 -1.98 12.79 -0.85
CA ASP A 69 -0.64 13.16 -1.26
C ASP A 69 0.29 11.95 -1.43
N PHE A 70 1.51 12.21 -1.89
CA PHE A 70 2.56 11.23 -2.13
C PHE A 70 2.70 10.21 -0.99
N ALA A 71 2.58 10.66 0.27
CA ALA A 71 2.78 9.79 1.42
C ALA A 71 1.72 8.68 1.49
N VAL A 72 0.45 9.00 1.23
CA VAL A 72 -0.63 8.00 1.26
C VAL A 72 -0.43 6.96 0.16
N HIS A 73 -0.12 7.40 -1.05
CA HIS A 73 0.15 6.49 -2.18
C HIS A 73 1.36 5.59 -1.91
N ALA A 74 2.44 6.14 -1.33
CA ALA A 74 3.62 5.37 -0.91
C ALA A 74 3.30 4.31 0.15
N LEU A 75 2.37 4.60 1.06
CA LEU A 75 1.94 3.66 2.10
C LEU A 75 1.12 2.49 1.57
N ILE A 76 0.35 2.68 0.50
CA ILE A 76 -0.39 1.60 -0.17
C ILE A 76 0.57 0.73 -0.99
N TRP A 77 1.59 1.34 -1.59
CA TRP A 77 2.51 0.67 -2.50
C TRP A 77 3.32 -0.46 -1.84
N GLU A 78 3.98 -0.21 -0.71
CA GLU A 78 4.87 -1.19 -0.06
C GLU A 78 4.17 -2.52 0.29
N PRO A 79 2.99 -2.52 0.96
CA PRO A 79 2.27 -3.76 1.20
C PRO A 79 1.75 -4.39 -0.10
N ALA A 80 1.30 -3.61 -1.08
CA ALA A 80 0.82 -4.14 -2.35
C ALA A 80 1.89 -5.00 -3.02
N ILE A 81 3.12 -4.49 -3.17
CA ILE A 81 4.27 -5.24 -3.71
C ILE A 81 4.58 -6.50 -2.91
N LYS A 82 4.53 -6.45 -1.57
CA LYS A 82 4.77 -7.63 -0.72
C LYS A 82 3.75 -8.74 -0.94
N PHE A 83 2.51 -8.41 -1.27
CA PHE A 83 1.51 -9.41 -1.59
C PHE A 83 1.81 -10.07 -2.94
N PHE A 84 2.16 -9.31 -3.97
CA PHE A 84 2.50 -9.87 -5.29
C PHE A 84 3.75 -10.75 -5.27
N ALA A 85 4.76 -10.39 -4.49
CA ALA A 85 5.98 -11.20 -4.37
C ALA A 85 5.73 -12.57 -3.71
N ILE A 86 4.66 -12.71 -2.92
CA ILE A 86 4.35 -13.93 -2.15
C ILE A 86 3.24 -14.74 -2.81
N ASP A 87 2.28 -14.08 -3.46
CA ASP A 87 1.15 -14.71 -4.14
C ASP A 87 0.95 -14.08 -5.53
N GLY A 88 1.52 -14.73 -6.55
CA GLY A 88 1.41 -14.32 -7.95
C GLY A 88 -0.02 -14.38 -8.51
N ARG A 89 -1.00 -14.89 -7.75
CA ARG A 89 -2.44 -14.87 -8.08
C ARG A 89 -3.21 -13.79 -7.33
N ALA A 90 -2.54 -12.95 -6.53
CA ALA A 90 -3.18 -11.85 -5.85
C ALA A 90 -3.90 -10.94 -6.87
N TYR A 91 -5.09 -10.50 -6.51
CA TYR A 91 -6.11 -9.97 -7.43
C TYR A 91 -5.77 -8.66 -8.14
N CYS A 92 -4.67 -7.96 -7.80
CA CYS A 92 -4.57 -6.55 -8.19
C CYS A 92 -3.16 -6.03 -8.51
N PRO A 93 -2.42 -6.61 -9.48
CA PRO A 93 -1.12 -6.08 -9.93
C PRO A 93 -1.19 -4.61 -10.36
N SER A 94 -2.39 -4.12 -10.69
CA SER A 94 -2.70 -2.73 -10.99
C SER A 94 -2.55 -1.77 -9.80
N ILE A 95 -2.66 -2.25 -8.55
CA ILE A 95 -2.50 -1.39 -7.36
C ILE A 95 -1.10 -0.77 -7.33
N PRO A 96 0.01 -1.55 -7.27
CA PRO A 96 1.34 -0.94 -7.19
C PRO A 96 1.67 -0.04 -8.38
N ILE A 97 1.18 -0.37 -9.59
CA ILE A 97 1.34 0.46 -10.79
C ILE A 97 0.62 1.80 -10.62
N TYR A 98 -0.68 1.77 -10.28
CA TYR A 98 -1.47 2.99 -10.05
C TYR A 98 -0.88 3.88 -8.96
N GLN A 99 -0.45 3.28 -7.84
CA GLN A 99 0.15 4.05 -6.75
C GLN A 99 1.44 4.73 -7.20
N TRP A 100 2.28 4.04 -7.98
CA TRP A 100 3.50 4.62 -8.54
C TRP A 100 3.23 5.77 -9.52
N GLU A 101 2.25 5.60 -10.42
CA GLU A 101 1.85 6.65 -11.35
C GLU A 101 1.39 7.91 -10.60
N LYS A 102 0.52 7.77 -9.60
CA LYS A 102 0.07 8.89 -8.76
C LYS A 102 1.20 9.55 -7.97
N MET A 103 2.15 8.77 -7.45
CA MET A 103 3.35 9.32 -6.80
C MET A 103 4.24 10.10 -7.80
N ASN A 104 4.27 9.69 -9.07
CA ASN A 104 5.09 10.30 -10.12
C ASN A 104 4.49 11.60 -10.68
N GLU A 105 3.18 11.82 -10.54
CA GLU A 105 2.52 13.05 -11.00
C GLU A 105 3.00 14.32 -10.27
N LYS A 106 3.40 14.23 -8.99
CA LYS A 106 3.83 15.38 -8.17
C LYS A 106 4.92 15.02 -7.13
N PRO A 107 6.14 14.63 -7.53
CA PRO A 107 7.23 14.41 -6.57
C PRO A 107 7.60 15.71 -5.87
N ARG A 108 7.62 15.72 -4.52
CA ARG A 108 7.83 16.94 -3.71
C ARG A 108 9.31 17.18 -3.34
N GLY A 109 10.23 16.36 -3.84
CA GLY A 109 11.67 16.57 -3.66
C GLY A 109 12.54 15.37 -4.00
N GLU A 110 13.84 15.50 -3.74
CA GLU A 110 14.86 14.49 -4.04
C GLU A 110 14.59 13.14 -3.35
N LYS A 111 14.06 13.18 -2.13
CA LYS A 111 13.70 11.97 -1.37
C LYS A 111 12.59 11.18 -2.06
N ASP A 112 11.57 11.86 -2.57
CA ASP A 112 10.42 11.23 -3.23
C ASP A 112 10.84 10.61 -4.56
N ARG A 113 11.75 11.26 -5.29
CA ARG A 113 12.34 10.71 -6.53
C ARG A 113 13.08 9.41 -6.29
N ARG A 114 13.90 9.32 -5.23
CA ARG A 114 14.58 8.08 -4.86
C ARG A 114 13.60 6.95 -4.54
N VAL A 115 12.52 7.28 -3.83
CA VAL A 115 11.45 6.29 -3.56
C VAL A 115 10.82 5.82 -4.87
N LEU A 116 10.53 6.72 -5.81
CA LEU A 116 9.98 6.35 -7.12
C LEU A 116 10.91 5.46 -7.94
N GLU A 117 12.22 5.71 -7.91
CA GLU A 117 13.26 4.88 -8.55
C GLU A 117 13.33 3.49 -7.91
N GLU A 118 13.35 3.41 -6.58
CA GLU A 118 13.28 2.15 -5.84
C GLU A 118 12.00 1.38 -6.20
N CYS A 119 10.87 2.07 -6.26
CA CYS A 119 9.60 1.46 -6.63
C CYS A 119 9.64 0.86 -8.04
N PHE A 120 10.17 1.62 -9.00
CA PHE A 120 10.32 1.21 -10.38
C PHE A 120 11.17 -0.06 -10.50
N LEU A 121 12.36 -0.07 -9.88
CA LEU A 121 13.27 -1.22 -9.92
C LEU A 121 12.63 -2.48 -9.31
N VAL A 122 11.87 -2.33 -8.22
CA VAL A 122 11.17 -3.46 -7.62
C VAL A 122 10.07 -3.99 -8.54
N MET A 123 9.30 -3.11 -9.17
CA MET A 123 8.27 -3.52 -10.14
C MET A 123 8.89 -4.19 -11.38
N GLU A 124 10.04 -3.71 -11.86
CA GLU A 124 10.79 -4.30 -12.96
C GLU A 124 11.24 -5.73 -12.62
N ASN A 125 11.88 -5.91 -11.46
CA ASN A 125 12.35 -7.22 -10.99
C ASN A 125 11.21 -8.23 -10.80
N LEU A 126 10.00 -7.75 -10.48
CA LEU A 126 8.80 -8.57 -10.35
C LEU A 126 8.05 -8.77 -11.67
N GLY A 127 8.52 -8.18 -12.78
CA GLY A 127 7.89 -8.31 -14.11
C GLY A 127 6.57 -7.54 -14.25
N LEU A 128 6.28 -6.57 -13.38
CA LEU A 128 5.02 -5.82 -13.37
C LEU A 128 4.95 -4.72 -14.44
N LEU A 129 6.11 -4.23 -14.89
CA LEU A 129 6.21 -3.14 -15.87
C LEU A 129 6.02 -3.59 -17.33
N TRP A 130 5.93 -4.90 -17.59
CA TRP A 130 5.73 -5.47 -18.93
C TRP A 130 4.25 -5.56 -19.35
N MET A 131 3.31 -5.03 -18.57
CA MET A 131 1.94 -4.86 -19.03
C MET A 131 1.88 -3.67 -19.99
N PRO A 132 1.49 -3.86 -21.26
CA PRO A 132 1.57 -2.82 -22.28
C PRO A 132 0.49 -1.75 -22.02
N GLN A 133 0.85 -0.71 -21.27
CA GLN A 133 0.10 0.54 -21.27
C GLN A 133 0.88 1.58 -22.07
N ARG A 134 0.26 1.95 -23.19
CA ARG A 134 0.67 2.92 -24.21
C ARG A 134 1.51 4.08 -23.67
N SER A 135 2.73 4.17 -24.21
CA SER A 135 3.36 5.39 -24.73
C SER A 135 3.19 6.66 -23.90
N ILE A 136 3.99 6.83 -22.84
CA ILE A 136 4.37 8.18 -22.41
C ILE A 136 5.52 8.60 -23.30
N ALA A 137 5.17 9.24 -24.42
CA ALA A 137 6.10 10.03 -25.20
C ALA A 137 6.51 11.24 -24.34
N ILE A 138 7.77 11.27 -23.93
CA ILE A 138 8.40 12.47 -23.40
C ILE A 138 8.66 13.37 -24.62
N ALA A 139 7.92 14.47 -24.72
CA ALA A 139 8.18 15.59 -25.62
C ALA A 139 8.40 16.84 -24.76
#